data_AF-A0A1A8YJ69-F1
#
_entry.id   AF-A0A1A8YJ69-F1
#
_cell.length_a   1.000
_cell.length_b   1.000
_cell.length_c   1.000
_cell.angle_alpha   90.00
_cell.angle_beta   90.00
_cell.angle_gamma   90.00
#
_symmetry.space_group_name_H-M   'P 1'
#
loop_
_entity.id
_entity.type
_entity.pdbx_description
1 polymer ?
#
loop_
_entity_poly.entity_id
_entity_poly.type
_entity_poly.pdbx_seq_one_letter_code
_entity_poly.pdbx_strand_id
1 'polypeptide(L)'
;MNEIANYNEEEIIETTSTRVDGKPTLDSFFNKDGLLLRVYGWLVKNAIGIILLIHGLNSHARLTFLRHNVEIISKDKAILKDENNYYVYENSLVEHFNKNGYSVYSLDLQGHGQSDGWENLSLNINKFDDLVYDVVQYIRKINENLLRLSDDTSSVTTCEDNLGCKKLLPIYIIGQSMGGNIALRTLEILGKTRDNDNKINIKGCISLSSMISFHKIASPGSYKHKFLYLPSVRIVSGAFPTSRPIIEIPFRMYPYLNDVANFDKLRFKQGITLKY
;
A
#
# COMPACT_ATOMS: atom_id res chain seq x y z
N MET A 1 50.62 4.92 17.24
CA MET A 1 49.91 3.74 17.78
C MET A 1 48.53 3.77 17.17
N ASN A 2 48.31 2.89 16.19
CA ASN A 2 47.03 2.69 15.52
C ASN A 2 46.24 1.66 16.34
N GLU A 3 45.04 2.00 16.78
CA GLU A 3 44.04 1.02 17.17
C GLU A 3 42.91 1.08 16.15
N ILE A 4 42.91 0.08 15.27
CA ILE A 4 41.82 -0.21 14.34
C ILE A 4 40.87 -1.12 15.12
N ALA A 5 39.69 -0.61 15.44
CA ALA A 5 38.61 -1.41 15.99
C ALA A 5 38.05 -2.31 14.87
N ASN A 6 38.33 -3.61 14.98
CA ASN A 6 37.69 -4.66 14.19
C ASN A 6 36.22 -4.75 14.61
N TYR A 7 35.32 -4.25 13.76
CA TYR A 7 33.90 -4.58 13.87
C TYR A 7 33.70 -5.96 13.24
N ASN A 8 33.32 -6.93 14.07
CA ASN A 8 32.96 -8.27 13.66
C ASN A 8 31.80 -8.21 12.65
N GLU A 9 32.02 -8.76 11.46
CA GLU A 9 30.96 -9.15 10.53
C GLU A 9 30.15 -10.27 11.20
N GLU A 10 28.99 -9.91 11.75
CA GLU A 10 27.99 -10.90 12.14
C GLU A 10 27.48 -11.57 10.86
N GLU A 11 27.89 -12.82 10.71
CA GLU A 11 27.48 -13.81 9.74
C GLU A 11 25.95 -13.83 9.62
N ILE A 12 25.43 -13.23 8.56
CA ILE A 12 24.00 -13.29 8.21
C ILE A 12 23.71 -14.75 7.83
N ILE A 13 23.16 -15.50 8.78
CA ILE A 13 22.55 -16.79 8.52
C ILE A 13 21.33 -16.51 7.63
N GLU A 14 21.52 -16.53 6.31
CA GLU A 14 20.43 -16.66 5.35
C GLU A 14 19.77 -18.02 5.59
N THR A 15 18.81 -18.07 6.51
CA THR A 15 17.80 -19.13 6.47
C THR A 15 17.11 -18.99 5.13
N THR A 16 17.46 -19.87 4.18
CA THR A 16 16.79 -20.04 2.88
C THR A 16 15.37 -20.57 3.11
N SER A 17 14.52 -19.77 3.75
CA SER A 17 13.09 -19.94 3.70
C SER A 17 12.67 -19.62 2.28
N THR A 18 12.26 -20.63 1.53
CA THR A 18 11.72 -20.46 0.19
C THR A 18 10.43 -19.66 0.28
N ARG A 19 10.52 -18.33 0.18
CA ARG A 19 9.36 -17.43 0.17
C ARG A 19 8.38 -17.85 -0.92
N VAL A 20 7.15 -18.14 -0.52
CA VAL A 20 6.03 -18.52 -1.40
C VAL A 20 5.16 -17.33 -1.83
N ASP A 21 5.59 -16.11 -1.51
CA ASP A 21 4.90 -14.86 -1.81
C ASP A 21 5.12 -14.36 -3.24
N GLY A 22 5.65 -15.22 -4.12
CA GLY A 22 5.90 -14.92 -5.53
C GLY A 22 7.22 -14.17 -5.75
N LYS A 23 8.07 -14.08 -4.72
CA LYS A 23 9.39 -13.42 -4.77
C LYS A 23 9.31 -12.01 -5.38
N PRO A 24 8.46 -11.11 -4.86
CA PRO A 24 8.41 -9.75 -5.35
C PRO A 24 9.76 -9.07 -5.18
N THR A 25 10.07 -8.15 -6.09
CA THR A 25 11.08 -7.12 -5.84
C THR A 25 10.68 -6.36 -4.58
N LEU A 26 11.59 -6.30 -3.61
CA LEU A 26 11.44 -5.53 -2.38
C LEU A 26 12.26 -4.26 -2.52
N ASP A 27 11.62 -3.11 -2.33
CA ASP A 27 12.28 -1.81 -2.38
C ASP A 27 11.65 -0.85 -1.37
N SER A 28 12.17 0.37 -1.30
CA SER A 28 11.65 1.41 -0.43
C SER A 28 12.00 2.81 -0.93
N PHE A 29 11.26 3.80 -0.47
CA PHE A 29 11.64 5.20 -0.66
C PHE A 29 11.27 6.06 0.54
N PHE A 30 11.98 7.16 0.71
CA PHE A 30 11.62 8.18 1.70
C PHE A 30 10.61 9.16 1.10
N ASN A 31 9.53 9.42 1.82
CA ASN A 31 8.56 10.43 1.42
C ASN A 31 9.01 11.84 1.80
N LYS A 32 8.17 12.84 1.52
CA LYS A 32 8.46 14.27 1.81
C LYS A 32 8.74 14.57 3.28
N ASP A 33 8.28 13.72 4.19
CA ASP A 33 8.42 13.87 5.63
C ASP A 33 9.57 13.00 6.20
N GLY A 34 10.32 12.31 5.33
CA GLY A 34 11.42 11.45 5.74
C GLY A 34 10.99 10.06 6.25
N LEU A 35 9.73 9.66 6.05
CA LEU A 35 9.24 8.32 6.42
C LEU A 35 9.66 7.30 5.36
N LEU A 36 10.22 6.16 5.80
CA LEU A 36 10.54 5.04 4.91
C LEU A 36 9.28 4.28 4.54
N LEU A 37 8.95 4.26 3.25
CA LEU A 37 7.81 3.52 2.71
C LEU A 37 8.28 2.28 1.96
N ARG A 38 7.71 1.14 2.31
CA ARG A 38 8.00 -0.16 1.69
C ARG A 38 7.14 -0.39 0.47
N VAL A 39 7.77 -0.88 -0.57
CA VAL A 39 7.10 -1.15 -1.85
C VAL A 39 7.46 -2.53 -2.39
N TYR A 40 6.54 -3.07 -3.18
CA TYR A 40 6.60 -4.42 -3.71
C TYR A 40 6.31 -4.40 -5.20
N GLY A 41 7.07 -5.16 -5.98
CA GLY A 41 6.85 -5.36 -7.41
C GLY A 41 6.81 -6.85 -7.77
N TRP A 42 5.67 -7.35 -8.22
CA TRP A 42 5.55 -8.66 -8.86
C TRP A 42 5.54 -8.45 -10.37
N LEU A 43 6.72 -8.59 -10.97
CA LEU A 43 7.00 -8.16 -12.33
C LEU A 43 6.91 -9.32 -13.31
N VAL A 44 6.35 -9.05 -14.48
CA VAL A 44 6.34 -9.98 -15.61
C VAL A 44 7.18 -9.42 -16.75
N LYS A 45 7.70 -10.32 -17.61
CA LYS A 45 8.39 -9.91 -18.83
C LYS A 45 7.38 -9.33 -19.83
N ASN A 46 7.80 -8.30 -20.56
CA ASN A 46 6.99 -7.65 -21.62
C ASN A 46 5.59 -7.24 -21.12
N ALA A 47 5.53 -6.62 -19.94
CA ALA A 47 4.27 -6.26 -19.33
C ALA A 47 3.43 -5.36 -20.25
N ILE A 48 2.15 -5.71 -20.43
CA ILE A 48 1.21 -4.94 -21.27
C ILE A 48 0.65 -3.71 -20.54
N GLY A 49 0.87 -3.65 -19.23
CA GLY A 49 0.40 -2.58 -18.35
C GLY A 49 0.82 -2.79 -16.90
N ILE A 50 0.47 -1.81 -16.08
CA ILE A 50 0.79 -1.77 -14.66
C ILE A 50 -0.51 -1.81 -13.85
N ILE A 51 -0.55 -2.67 -12.83
CA ILE A 51 -1.57 -2.61 -11.78
C ILE A 51 -0.93 -2.04 -10.51
N LEU A 52 -1.43 -0.91 -10.03
CA LEU A 52 -1.04 -0.35 -8.73
C LEU A 52 -2.11 -0.68 -7.68
N LEU A 53 -1.79 -1.55 -6.73
CA LEU A 53 -2.67 -1.98 -5.65
C LEU A 53 -2.45 -1.16 -4.37
N ILE A 54 -3.52 -0.60 -3.80
CA ILE A 54 -3.49 0.23 -2.59
C ILE A 54 -4.38 -0.38 -1.51
N HIS A 55 -3.79 -0.79 -0.38
CA HIS A 55 -4.49 -1.50 0.68
C HIS A 55 -5.34 -0.56 1.57
N GLY A 56 -6.22 -1.16 2.37
CA GLY A 56 -7.08 -0.45 3.33
C GLY A 56 -6.45 -0.20 4.71
N LEU A 57 -7.21 0.44 5.59
CA LEU A 57 -6.83 0.75 6.96
C LEU A 57 -6.55 -0.52 7.78
N ASN A 58 -5.50 -0.48 8.60
CA ASN A 58 -5.04 -1.58 9.44
C ASN A 58 -4.86 -2.91 8.69
N SER A 59 -4.28 -2.81 7.49
CA SER A 59 -3.81 -3.90 6.63
C SER A 59 -2.44 -3.52 6.03
N HIS A 60 -1.95 -4.27 5.05
CA HIS A 60 -0.78 -3.92 4.25
C HIS A 60 -0.81 -4.68 2.91
N ALA A 61 0.12 -4.40 1.98
CA ALA A 61 0.06 -4.89 0.59
C ALA A 61 -0.07 -6.42 0.50
N ARG A 62 0.84 -7.15 1.16
CA ARG A 62 0.87 -8.62 1.13
C ARG A 62 -0.36 -9.23 1.81
N LEU A 63 -0.85 -8.66 2.92
CA LEU A 63 -2.04 -9.15 3.59
C LEU A 63 -3.32 -8.95 2.76
N THR A 64 -3.44 -7.84 2.04
CA THR A 64 -4.66 -7.54 1.28
C THR A 64 -4.72 -8.29 -0.05
N PHE A 65 -3.59 -8.45 -0.74
CA PHE A 65 -3.60 -8.85 -2.16
C PHE A 65 -3.05 -10.25 -2.44
N LEU A 66 -2.37 -10.87 -1.46
CA LEU A 66 -1.94 -12.26 -1.54
C LEU A 66 -2.93 -13.19 -0.82
N ARG A 67 -2.83 -14.49 -1.08
CA ARG A 67 -3.51 -15.52 -0.28
C ARG A 67 -2.78 -15.69 1.05
N HIS A 68 -3.47 -16.25 2.04
CA HIS A 68 -2.91 -16.54 3.35
C HIS A 68 -2.71 -18.04 3.52
N ASN A 69 -1.63 -18.44 4.18
CA ASN A 69 -1.33 -19.83 4.49
C ASN A 69 -2.14 -20.30 5.71
N VAL A 70 -3.45 -20.32 5.53
CA VAL A 70 -4.45 -20.66 6.53
C VAL A 70 -5.44 -21.68 5.96
N GLU A 71 -5.95 -22.55 6.82
CA GLU A 71 -7.11 -23.38 6.52
C GLU A 71 -8.38 -22.73 7.05
N ILE A 72 -9.33 -22.41 6.18
CA ILE A 72 -10.67 -22.00 6.61
C ILE A 72 -11.47 -23.27 6.86
N ILE A 73 -11.57 -23.67 8.12
CA ILE A 73 -12.28 -24.90 8.52
C ILE A 73 -13.79 -24.67 8.70
N SER A 74 -14.20 -23.43 8.93
CA SER A 74 -15.61 -23.05 9.04
C SER A 74 -15.78 -21.55 8.81
N LYS A 75 -17.03 -21.08 8.82
CA LYS A 75 -17.35 -19.63 8.78
C LYS A 75 -16.73 -18.86 9.94
N ASP A 76 -16.46 -19.52 11.05
CA ASP A 76 -16.08 -18.87 12.30
C ASP A 76 -14.59 -19.05 12.65
N LYS A 77 -13.87 -19.92 11.94
CA LYS A 77 -12.52 -20.32 12.34
C LYS A 77 -11.58 -20.55 11.16
N ALA A 78 -10.38 -19.99 11.27
CA ALA A 78 -9.24 -20.32 10.43
C ALA A 78 -8.09 -20.90 11.29
N ILE A 79 -7.31 -21.80 10.72
CA ILE A 79 -6.12 -22.39 11.36
C ILE A 79 -4.89 -21.96 10.57
N LEU A 80 -3.87 -21.45 11.27
CA LEU A 80 -2.57 -21.14 10.67
C LEU A 80 -1.86 -22.43 10.24
N LYS A 81 -1.45 -22.52 8.97
CA LYS A 81 -0.72 -23.68 8.45
C LYS A 81 0.79 -23.47 8.53
N ASP A 82 1.26 -22.31 8.08
CA ASP A 82 2.67 -21.95 8.08
C ASP A 82 2.82 -20.45 8.34
N GLU A 83 3.39 -20.13 9.49
CA GLU A 83 3.63 -18.76 9.93
C GLU A 83 4.78 -18.09 9.17
N ASN A 84 5.80 -18.85 8.77
CA ASN A 84 6.98 -18.33 8.08
C ASN A 84 6.70 -18.03 6.61
N ASN A 85 5.71 -18.72 6.04
CA ASN A 85 5.24 -18.54 4.67
C ASN A 85 3.79 -18.06 4.61
N TYR A 86 3.45 -17.11 5.48
CA TYR A 86 2.07 -16.67 5.66
C TYR A 86 1.43 -16.11 4.37
N TYR A 87 2.19 -15.38 3.56
CA TYR A 87 1.70 -14.79 2.31
C TYR A 87 2.00 -15.70 1.12
N VAL A 88 0.96 -16.04 0.36
CA VAL A 88 1.00 -17.03 -0.73
C VAL A 88 0.60 -16.37 -2.04
N TYR A 89 1.47 -16.45 -3.05
CA TYR A 89 1.22 -15.90 -4.38
C TYR A 89 0.25 -16.75 -5.21
N GLU A 90 0.33 -18.06 -5.10
CA GLU A 90 -0.54 -18.97 -5.85
C GLU A 90 -2.02 -18.70 -5.51
N ASN A 91 -2.86 -18.59 -6.56
CA ASN A 91 -4.27 -18.28 -6.48
C ASN A 91 -4.59 -16.92 -5.83
N SER A 92 -3.65 -15.97 -5.86
CA SER A 92 -3.85 -14.59 -5.40
C SER A 92 -4.34 -13.64 -6.51
N LEU A 93 -4.79 -12.45 -6.09
CA LEU A 93 -5.13 -11.38 -7.04
C LEU A 93 -3.90 -10.93 -7.82
N VAL A 94 -2.73 -10.90 -7.17
CA VAL A 94 -1.46 -10.56 -7.81
C VAL A 94 -1.12 -11.56 -8.92
N GLU A 95 -1.20 -12.86 -8.63
CA GLU A 95 -0.95 -13.90 -9.63
C GLU A 95 -1.92 -13.80 -10.81
N HIS A 96 -3.19 -13.53 -10.54
CA HIS A 96 -4.18 -13.36 -11.60
C HIS A 96 -3.76 -12.25 -12.58
N PHE A 97 -3.33 -11.10 -12.10
CA PHE A 97 -2.86 -10.02 -12.98
C PHE A 97 -1.57 -10.36 -13.72
N ASN A 98 -0.62 -11.00 -13.03
CA ASN A 98 0.63 -11.43 -13.66
C ASN A 98 0.40 -12.46 -14.78
N LYS A 99 -0.47 -13.46 -14.57
CA LYS A 99 -0.87 -14.44 -15.61
C LYS A 99 -1.54 -13.78 -16.83
N ASN A 100 -2.11 -12.59 -16.65
CA ASN A 100 -2.73 -11.79 -17.72
C ASN A 100 -1.79 -10.70 -18.27
N GLY A 101 -0.48 -10.80 -18.03
CA GLY A 101 0.53 -9.94 -18.65
C GLY A 101 0.74 -8.59 -17.99
N TYR A 102 0.16 -8.34 -16.82
CA TYR A 102 0.38 -7.09 -16.08
C TYR A 102 1.48 -7.25 -15.03
N SER A 103 2.35 -6.24 -14.90
CA SER A 103 3.20 -6.12 -13.71
C SER A 103 2.43 -5.46 -12.58
N VAL A 104 2.51 -6.02 -11.38
CA VAL A 104 1.77 -5.56 -10.21
C VAL A 104 2.72 -4.84 -9.26
N TYR A 105 2.36 -3.63 -8.87
CA TYR A 105 3.07 -2.82 -7.89
C TYR A 105 2.15 -2.56 -6.70
N SER A 106 2.70 -2.49 -5.51
CA SER A 106 1.99 -2.09 -4.30
C SER A 106 2.93 -1.43 -3.31
N LEU A 107 2.37 -0.77 -2.30
CA LEU A 107 3.08 -0.12 -1.22
C LEU A 107 2.37 -0.41 0.11
N ASP A 108 3.15 -0.46 1.17
CA ASP A 108 2.62 -0.33 2.53
C ASP A 108 2.48 1.18 2.83
N LEU A 109 1.28 1.62 3.17
CA LEU A 109 0.97 3.02 3.51
C LEU A 109 1.64 3.43 4.83
N GLN A 110 1.77 4.73 5.09
CA GLN A 110 2.35 5.22 6.36
C GLN A 110 1.71 4.55 7.57
N GLY A 111 2.55 4.07 8.50
CA GLY A 111 2.15 3.40 9.73
C GLY A 111 1.53 2.02 9.55
N HIS A 112 1.64 1.42 8.36
CA HIS A 112 1.11 0.09 8.03
C HIS A 112 2.23 -0.84 7.57
N GLY A 113 2.03 -2.15 7.78
CA GLY A 113 2.95 -3.18 7.31
C GLY A 113 4.37 -2.92 7.78
N GLN A 114 5.29 -2.76 6.83
CA GLN A 114 6.70 -2.48 7.10
C GLN A 114 7.10 -1.02 6.85
N SER A 115 6.15 -0.13 6.59
CA SER A 115 6.39 1.30 6.41
C SER A 115 6.35 2.07 7.73
N ASP A 116 7.18 3.10 7.82
CA ASP A 116 7.21 4.00 8.96
C ASP A 116 5.86 4.73 9.09
N GLY A 117 5.46 4.99 10.33
CA GLY A 117 4.35 5.88 10.65
C GLY A 117 4.82 7.22 11.16
N TRP A 118 3.94 8.21 11.10
CA TRP A 118 4.22 9.54 11.64
C TRP A 118 4.64 9.43 13.11
N GLU A 119 5.70 10.13 13.51
CA GLU A 119 6.28 10.07 14.87
C GLU A 119 6.67 8.64 15.31
N ASN A 120 7.01 7.76 14.37
CA ASN A 120 7.36 6.35 14.62
C ASN A 120 6.23 5.55 15.30
N LEU A 121 4.97 5.86 14.98
CA LEU A 121 3.79 5.19 15.53
C LEU A 121 3.00 4.43 14.46
N SER A 122 2.64 3.19 14.72
CA SER A 122 1.76 2.41 13.84
C SER A 122 0.35 3.01 13.76
N LEU A 123 -0.27 2.91 12.58
CA LEU A 123 -1.59 3.48 12.29
C LEU A 123 -1.69 4.97 12.66
N ASN A 124 -0.61 5.73 12.44
CA ASN A 124 -0.53 7.15 12.76
C ASN A 124 -0.07 7.92 11.52
N ILE A 125 -0.82 8.96 11.16
CA ILE A 125 -0.52 9.85 10.04
C ILE A 125 -0.64 11.30 10.50
N ASN A 126 0.05 12.21 9.83
CA ASN A 126 -0.12 13.63 10.11
C ASN A 126 -1.38 14.19 9.45
N LYS A 127 -1.55 13.93 8.14
CA LYS A 127 -2.74 14.29 7.37
C LYS A 127 -3.09 13.17 6.41
N PHE A 128 -4.38 12.98 6.15
CA PHE A 128 -4.85 12.00 5.15
C PHE A 128 -4.22 12.18 3.76
N ASP A 129 -4.10 13.42 3.28
CA ASP A 129 -3.52 13.71 1.97
C ASP A 129 -2.02 13.32 1.89
N ASP A 130 -1.31 13.12 3.00
CA ASP A 130 0.08 12.63 2.98
C ASP A 130 0.15 11.21 2.35
N LEU A 131 -0.81 10.34 2.65
CA LEU A 131 -0.94 9.01 2.02
C LEU A 131 -1.14 9.12 0.50
N VAL A 132 -1.84 10.16 0.05
CA VAL A 132 -2.12 10.40 -1.36
C VAL A 132 -0.86 10.89 -2.08
N TYR A 133 -0.12 11.80 -1.44
CA TYR A 133 1.16 12.28 -1.98
C TYR A 133 2.20 11.17 -2.09
N ASP A 134 2.23 10.23 -1.13
CA ASP A 134 3.10 9.05 -1.21
C ASP A 134 2.77 8.18 -2.44
N VAL A 135 1.47 7.96 -2.71
CA VAL A 135 1.02 7.22 -3.89
C VAL A 135 1.40 7.95 -5.19
N VAL A 136 1.22 9.28 -5.24
CA VAL A 136 1.64 10.09 -6.40
C VAL A 136 3.15 10.00 -6.61
N GLN A 137 3.95 10.10 -5.54
CA GLN A 137 5.40 9.97 -5.59
C GLN A 137 5.80 8.57 -6.09
N TYR A 138 5.13 7.53 -5.61
CA TYR A 138 5.43 6.16 -6.04
C TYR A 138 5.08 5.91 -7.51
N ILE A 139 3.95 6.44 -8.01
CA ILE A 139 3.60 6.39 -9.44
C ILE A 139 4.70 7.04 -10.30
N ARG A 140 5.23 8.19 -9.86
CA ARG A 140 6.33 8.88 -10.57
C ARG A 140 7.60 8.00 -10.59
N LYS A 141 7.96 7.40 -9.46
CA LYS A 141 9.10 6.46 -9.36
C LYS A 141 8.95 5.23 -10.27
N ILE A 142 7.75 4.65 -10.34
CA ILE A 142 7.47 3.54 -11.26
C ILE A 142 7.74 3.97 -12.71
N ASN A 143 7.21 5.12 -13.13
CA ASN A 143 7.43 5.63 -14.48
C ASN A 143 8.90 5.93 -14.78
N GLU A 144 9.61 6.59 -13.86
CA GLU A 144 11.04 6.88 -13.99
C GLU A 144 11.86 5.59 -14.17
N ASN A 145 11.58 4.56 -13.38
CA ASN A 145 12.24 3.27 -13.48
C ASN A 145 11.95 2.58 -14.82
N LEU A 146 10.70 2.62 -15.30
CA LEU A 146 10.34 2.04 -16.59
C LEU A 146 10.98 2.78 -17.77
N LEU A 147 11.07 4.11 -17.70
CA LEU A 147 11.77 4.90 -18.71
C LEU A 147 13.25 4.53 -18.74
N ARG A 148 13.92 4.49 -17.57
CA ARG A 148 15.34 4.09 -17.49
C ARG A 148 15.61 2.72 -18.11
N LEU A 149 14.78 1.72 -17.77
CA LEU A 149 14.92 0.38 -18.35
C LEU A 149 14.77 0.38 -19.88
N SER A 150 13.92 1.25 -20.44
CA SER A 150 13.75 1.37 -21.89
C SER A 150 14.93 2.08 -22.59
N ASP A 151 15.71 2.88 -21.87
CA ASP A 151 16.88 3.59 -22.38
C ASP A 151 18.09 2.65 -22.49
N ASP A 152 18.23 1.73 -21.52
CA ASP A 152 19.31 0.75 -21.46
C ASP A 152 19.12 -0.39 -22.47
N THR A 153 17.87 -0.80 -22.75
CA THR A 153 17.56 -1.73 -23.84
C THR A 153 17.38 -0.98 -25.17
N SER A 154 18.49 -0.76 -25.87
CA SER A 154 18.50 -0.40 -27.30
C SER A 154 18.03 -1.54 -28.22
N SER A 155 17.00 -2.29 -27.80
CA SER A 155 16.39 -3.35 -28.60
C SER A 155 14.88 -3.44 -28.36
N VAL A 156 14.14 -2.88 -29.33
CA VAL A 156 12.83 -3.29 -29.85
C VAL A 156 11.60 -3.07 -28.96
N THR A 157 11.03 -1.87 -29.11
CA THR A 157 9.64 -1.77 -29.60
C THR A 157 9.64 -0.70 -30.70
N THR A 158 9.68 -1.13 -31.96
CA THR A 158 9.34 -0.28 -33.09
C THR A 158 7.84 0.02 -33.00
N CYS A 159 7.50 1.22 -32.58
CA CYS A 159 6.22 1.84 -32.92
C CYS A 159 6.38 2.46 -34.31
N GLU A 160 5.67 1.90 -35.28
CA GLU A 160 5.33 2.58 -36.54
C GLU A 160 4.45 3.77 -36.21
N ASP A 161 5.07 4.92 -35.98
CA ASP A 161 4.54 6.26 -36.22
C ASP A 161 5.72 7.22 -36.05
N ASN A 162 5.91 8.11 -37.03
CA ASN A 162 7.09 8.97 -37.21
C ASN A 162 7.24 10.07 -36.13
N LEU A 163 7.38 9.69 -34.86
CA LEU A 163 7.92 10.53 -33.79
C LEU A 163 8.35 9.60 -32.64
N GLY A 164 9.65 9.51 -32.36
CA GLY A 164 10.25 8.63 -31.34
C GLY A 164 9.85 8.96 -29.90
N CYS A 165 8.57 8.83 -29.57
CA CYS A 165 8.01 9.09 -28.26
C CYS A 165 7.86 7.75 -27.51
N LYS A 166 8.73 7.53 -26.52
CA LYS A 166 8.66 6.38 -25.62
C LYS A 166 7.30 6.37 -24.92
N LYS A 167 6.46 5.39 -25.25
CA LYS A 167 5.10 5.30 -24.72
C LYS A 167 5.12 4.62 -23.37
N LEU A 168 4.84 5.38 -22.31
CA LEU A 168 4.67 4.84 -20.96
C LEU A 168 3.58 3.75 -20.93
N LEU A 169 3.82 2.67 -20.19
CA LEU A 169 2.84 1.61 -19.99
C LEU A 169 1.57 2.17 -19.32
N PRO A 170 0.36 1.68 -19.68
CA PRO A 170 -0.87 2.10 -19.05
C PRO A 170 -0.91 1.65 -17.58
N ILE A 171 -1.28 2.56 -16.68
CA ILE A 171 -1.43 2.31 -15.24
C ILE A 171 -2.91 2.19 -14.89
N TYR A 172 -3.26 1.14 -14.15
CA TYR A 172 -4.57 0.95 -13.54
C TYR A 172 -4.41 0.94 -12.03
N ILE A 173 -5.12 1.82 -11.33
CA ILE A 173 -5.06 1.93 -9.87
C ILE A 173 -6.22 1.13 -9.28
N ILE A 174 -5.95 0.27 -8.31
CA ILE A 174 -6.97 -0.49 -7.59
C ILE A 174 -6.80 -0.23 -6.11
N GLY A 175 -7.85 0.28 -5.47
CA GLY A 175 -7.82 0.56 -4.04
C GLY A 175 -8.92 -0.18 -3.30
N GLN A 176 -8.57 -0.76 -2.13
CA GLN A 176 -9.49 -1.45 -1.25
C GLN A 176 -9.81 -0.61 -0.01
N SER A 177 -11.10 -0.45 0.31
CA SER A 177 -11.56 0.32 1.49
C SER A 177 -10.94 1.73 1.54
N MET A 178 -10.15 2.06 2.56
CA MET A 178 -9.41 3.33 2.63
C MET A 178 -8.52 3.56 1.40
N GLY A 179 -7.86 2.51 0.90
CA GLY A 179 -7.01 2.57 -0.29
C GLY A 179 -7.76 3.00 -1.56
N GLY A 180 -9.06 2.71 -1.63
CA GLY A 180 -9.89 3.19 -2.74
C GLY A 180 -10.26 4.66 -2.64
N ASN A 181 -10.41 5.21 -1.43
CA ASN A 181 -10.50 6.66 -1.24
C ASN A 181 -9.17 7.34 -1.63
N ILE A 182 -8.03 6.77 -1.23
CA ILE A 182 -6.70 7.26 -1.62
C ILE A 182 -6.54 7.23 -3.15
N ALA A 183 -6.96 6.15 -3.82
CA ALA A 183 -6.94 6.05 -5.28
C ALA A 183 -7.75 7.17 -5.96
N LEU A 184 -8.99 7.41 -5.51
CA LEU A 184 -9.84 8.47 -6.06
C LEU A 184 -9.27 9.87 -5.79
N ARG A 185 -8.76 10.11 -4.58
CA ARG A 185 -8.13 11.37 -4.20
C ARG A 185 -6.82 11.61 -4.97
N THR A 186 -6.08 10.55 -5.30
CA THR A 186 -4.91 10.60 -6.19
C THR A 186 -5.29 11.14 -7.56
N LEU A 187 -6.36 10.59 -8.17
CA LEU A 187 -6.86 11.07 -9.46
C LEU A 187 -7.33 12.53 -9.39
N GLU A 188 -8.00 12.92 -8.31
CA GLU A 188 -8.45 14.30 -8.11
C GLU A 188 -7.27 15.27 -8.06
N ILE A 189 -6.24 14.97 -7.28
CA ILE A 189 -5.03 15.80 -7.18
C ILE A 189 -4.32 15.87 -8.54
N LEU A 190 -4.09 14.73 -9.19
CA LEU A 190 -3.45 14.68 -10.51
C LEU A 190 -4.25 15.42 -11.60
N GLY A 191 -5.57 15.42 -11.53
CA GLY A 191 -6.41 16.15 -12.49
C GLY A 191 -6.41 17.67 -12.26
N LYS A 192 -6.20 18.12 -11.02
CA LYS A 192 -6.10 19.55 -10.67
C LYS A 192 -4.72 20.11 -10.98
N THR A 193 -3.68 19.35 -10.68
CA THR A 193 -2.30 19.67 -10.99
C THR A 193 -2.11 19.44 -12.48
N ARG A 194 -2.39 20.46 -13.31
CA ARG A 194 -2.12 20.47 -14.76
C ARG A 194 -0.60 20.47 -15.04
N ASP A 195 0.17 19.60 -14.37
CA ASP A 195 1.61 19.48 -14.51
C ASP A 195 1.92 19.08 -15.96
N ASN A 196 2.57 19.99 -16.68
CA ASN A 196 3.00 19.79 -18.07
C ASN A 196 4.23 18.88 -18.18
N ASP A 197 4.92 18.57 -17.08
CA ASP A 197 6.29 18.06 -17.15
C ASP A 197 6.44 16.54 -16.99
N ASN A 198 5.41 15.81 -16.54
CA ASN A 198 5.47 14.33 -16.44
C ASN A 198 4.10 13.70 -16.72
N LYS A 199 3.85 13.36 -17.98
CA LYS A 199 2.56 12.79 -18.42
C LYS A 199 2.39 11.35 -17.91
N ILE A 200 1.82 11.19 -16.72
CA ILE A 200 1.45 9.89 -16.16
C ILE A 200 0.36 9.24 -17.03
N ASN A 201 0.55 7.98 -17.44
CA ASN A 201 -0.39 7.25 -18.30
C ASN A 201 -1.42 6.41 -17.51
N ILE A 202 -2.18 7.02 -16.59
CA ILE A 202 -3.27 6.31 -15.90
C ILE A 202 -4.45 6.12 -16.85
N LYS A 203 -4.91 4.87 -17.01
CA LYS A 203 -6.02 4.48 -17.90
C LYS A 203 -7.28 4.03 -17.18
N GLY A 204 -7.20 3.72 -15.88
CA GLY A 204 -8.38 3.31 -15.13
C GLY A 204 -8.15 3.29 -13.62
N CYS A 205 -9.27 3.30 -12.90
CA CYS A 205 -9.30 3.16 -11.45
C CYS A 205 -10.43 2.22 -11.04
N ILE A 206 -10.12 1.28 -10.15
CA ILE A 206 -11.06 0.29 -9.62
C ILE A 206 -11.16 0.48 -8.10
N SER A 207 -12.39 0.62 -7.62
CA SER A 207 -12.73 0.95 -6.25
C SER A 207 -13.40 -0.27 -5.59
N LEU A 208 -12.69 -0.94 -4.68
CA LEU A 208 -13.16 -2.14 -3.99
C LEU A 208 -13.68 -1.76 -2.60
N SER A 209 -14.99 -1.63 -2.47
CA SER A 209 -15.67 -1.26 -1.20
C SER A 209 -15.09 0.01 -0.56
N SER A 210 -14.81 1.02 -1.38
CA SER A 210 -14.06 2.22 -0.97
C SER A 210 -14.76 3.05 0.10
N MET A 211 -13.97 3.60 1.01
CA MET A 211 -14.43 4.48 2.07
C MET A 211 -14.65 5.92 1.55
N ILE A 212 -15.64 6.10 0.66
CA ILE A 212 -15.94 7.38 -0.01
C ILE A 212 -16.96 8.25 0.72
N SER A 213 -17.72 7.68 1.66
CA SER A 213 -18.76 8.39 2.38
C SER A 213 -18.82 7.95 3.83
N PHE A 214 -18.79 8.93 4.73
CA PHE A 214 -18.93 8.74 6.16
C PHE A 214 -20.36 9.08 6.64
N HIS A 215 -21.31 9.31 5.74
CA HIS A 215 -22.67 9.78 6.07
C HIS A 215 -23.46 8.85 7.01
N LYS A 216 -23.11 7.56 7.05
CA LYS A 216 -23.74 6.58 7.95
C LYS A 216 -23.16 6.61 9.36
N ILE A 217 -21.97 7.19 9.55
CA ILE A 217 -21.26 7.23 10.84
C ILE A 217 -21.29 8.65 11.43
N ALA A 218 -21.20 9.67 10.58
CA ALA A 218 -21.41 11.07 10.95
C ALA A 218 -22.31 11.77 9.92
N SER A 219 -22.83 12.95 10.25
CA SER A 219 -23.58 13.79 9.31
C SER A 219 -22.72 14.97 8.84
N PRO A 220 -21.73 14.78 7.95
CA PRO A 220 -20.72 15.80 7.63
C PRO A 220 -21.30 17.11 7.08
N GLY A 221 -22.47 17.04 6.42
CA GLY A 221 -23.19 18.23 5.94
C GLY A 221 -24.02 18.98 6.99
N SER A 222 -24.13 18.48 8.23
CA SER A 222 -24.93 19.12 9.27
C SER A 222 -24.20 20.27 9.96
N TYR A 223 -24.94 21.30 10.37
CA TYR A 223 -24.40 22.43 11.13
C TYR A 223 -23.68 21.97 12.40
N LYS A 224 -24.30 21.07 13.19
CA LYS A 224 -23.71 20.52 14.41
C LYS A 224 -22.38 19.81 14.12
N HIS A 225 -22.28 19.04 13.04
CA HIS A 225 -21.02 18.39 12.67
C HIS A 225 -19.91 19.41 12.36
N LYS A 226 -20.21 20.39 11.51
CA LYS A 226 -19.21 21.36 11.05
C LYS A 226 -18.71 22.27 12.18
N PHE A 227 -19.61 22.73 13.05
CA PHE A 227 -19.30 23.78 14.03
C PHE A 227 -19.13 23.29 15.47
N LEU A 228 -19.58 22.07 15.81
CA LEU A 228 -19.41 21.51 17.15
C LEU A 228 -18.51 20.27 17.11
N TYR A 229 -18.96 19.21 16.46
CA TYR A 229 -18.24 17.92 16.51
C TYR A 229 -16.82 18.02 15.92
N LEU A 230 -16.67 18.57 14.71
CA LEU A 230 -15.37 18.61 14.05
C LEU A 230 -14.32 19.45 14.81
N PRO A 231 -14.62 20.67 15.30
CA PRO A 231 -13.71 21.40 16.19
C PRO A 231 -13.39 20.64 17.47
N SER A 232 -14.37 20.03 18.13
CA SER A 232 -14.13 19.26 19.37
C SER A 232 -13.20 18.08 19.14
N VAL A 233 -13.41 17.28 18.09
CA VAL A 233 -12.53 16.13 17.81
C VAL A 233 -11.13 16.62 17.42
N ARG A 234 -10.98 17.76 16.73
CA ARG A 234 -9.66 18.37 16.46
C ARG A 234 -8.94 18.81 17.74
N ILE A 235 -9.65 19.39 18.71
CA ILE A 235 -9.06 19.75 20.02
C ILE A 235 -8.58 18.48 20.74
N VAL A 236 -9.41 17.43 20.79
CA VAL A 236 -9.04 16.16 21.41
C VAL A 236 -7.84 15.51 20.70
N SER A 237 -7.84 15.53 19.36
CA SER A 237 -6.73 15.05 18.53
C SER A 237 -5.43 15.80 18.81
N GLY A 238 -5.49 17.13 18.98
CA GLY A 238 -4.33 17.95 19.32
C GLY A 238 -3.83 17.75 20.75
N ALA A 239 -4.73 17.54 21.72
CA ALA A 239 -4.36 17.34 23.13
C ALA A 239 -3.87 15.92 23.43
N PHE A 240 -4.38 14.91 22.71
CA PHE A 240 -4.10 13.50 22.95
C PHE A 240 -3.77 12.74 21.65
N PRO A 241 -2.79 13.19 20.85
CA PRO A 241 -2.54 12.65 19.51
C PRO A 241 -2.11 11.18 19.50
N THR A 242 -1.47 10.71 20.57
CA THR A 242 -0.95 9.34 20.68
C THR A 242 -1.91 8.37 21.39
N SER A 243 -3.00 8.89 21.95
CA SER A 243 -4.00 8.06 22.64
C SER A 243 -4.73 7.15 21.65
N ARG A 244 -4.95 5.89 22.06
CA ARG A 244 -5.62 4.85 21.28
C ARG A 244 -6.84 4.36 22.06
N PRO A 245 -8.04 4.93 21.87
CA PRO A 245 -9.24 4.36 22.47
C PRO A 245 -9.40 2.92 21.97
N ILE A 246 -9.79 2.00 22.88
CA ILE A 246 -10.01 0.60 22.53
C ILE A 246 -11.23 0.52 21.62
N ILE A 247 -10.98 0.38 20.32
CA ILE A 247 -12.00 0.16 19.30
C ILE A 247 -11.55 -1.05 18.49
N GLU A 248 -11.67 -2.24 19.06
CA GLU A 248 -11.65 -3.47 18.27
C GLU A 248 -13.06 -3.70 17.73
N ILE A 249 -13.22 -3.59 16.41
CA ILE A 249 -14.45 -3.93 15.71
C ILE A 249 -14.20 -5.27 15.00
N PRO A 250 -14.54 -6.41 15.63
CA PRO A 250 -14.33 -7.71 15.01
C PRO A 250 -15.26 -7.89 13.81
N PHE A 251 -14.79 -8.65 12.82
CA PHE A 251 -15.62 -9.09 11.71
C PHE A 251 -16.73 -10.02 12.22
N ARG A 252 -17.98 -9.57 12.13
CA ARG A 252 -19.16 -10.35 12.59
C ARG A 252 -19.74 -11.28 11.52
N MET A 253 -19.68 -10.86 10.25
CA MET A 253 -20.29 -11.64 9.16
C MET A 253 -19.44 -12.86 8.78
N TYR A 254 -18.11 -12.73 8.84
CA TYR A 254 -17.14 -13.79 8.57
C TYR A 254 -16.09 -13.80 9.69
N PRO A 255 -16.40 -14.41 10.85
CA PRO A 255 -15.52 -14.32 12.02
C PRO A 255 -14.13 -14.93 11.83
N TYR A 256 -13.96 -15.89 10.92
CA TYR A 256 -12.63 -16.44 10.59
C TYR A 256 -11.63 -15.35 10.13
N LEU A 257 -12.10 -14.21 9.61
CA LEU A 257 -11.23 -13.10 9.21
C LEU A 257 -10.52 -12.45 10.41
N ASN A 258 -11.09 -12.57 11.62
CA ASN A 258 -10.40 -12.12 12.83
C ASN A 258 -9.16 -13.01 13.09
N ASP A 259 -9.25 -14.32 12.88
CA ASP A 259 -8.11 -15.23 12.99
C ASP A 259 -7.03 -14.87 11.95
N VAL A 260 -7.42 -14.67 10.69
CA VAL A 260 -6.50 -14.23 9.62
C VAL A 260 -5.82 -12.89 9.98
N ALA A 261 -6.57 -11.94 10.52
CA ALA A 261 -6.01 -10.66 10.97
C ALA A 261 -5.12 -10.81 12.21
N ASN A 262 -5.35 -11.83 13.05
CA ASN A 262 -4.58 -12.10 14.27
C ASN A 262 -3.28 -12.86 13.99
N PHE A 263 -3.27 -13.79 13.04
CA PHE A 263 -2.07 -14.53 12.65
C PHE A 263 -1.02 -13.65 11.94
N ASP A 264 -1.44 -12.55 11.33
CA ASP A 264 -0.54 -11.67 10.60
C ASP A 264 0.42 -10.88 11.52
N LYS A 265 1.73 -11.06 11.37
CA LYS A 265 2.75 -10.42 12.22
C LYS A 265 2.95 -8.92 11.95
N LEU A 266 2.64 -8.45 10.74
CA LEU A 266 2.90 -7.08 10.32
C LEU A 266 1.73 -6.14 10.59
N ARG A 267 0.54 -6.70 10.80
CA ARG A 267 -0.65 -5.96 11.19
C ARG A 267 -0.56 -5.55 12.64
N PHE A 268 -0.75 -4.25 12.88
CA PHE A 268 -0.78 -3.70 14.22
C PHE A 268 -2.04 -4.17 14.97
N LYS A 269 -1.84 -4.66 16.20
CA LYS A 269 -2.92 -5.29 16.99
C LYS A 269 -3.71 -4.32 17.87
N GLN A 270 -3.20 -3.10 18.11
CA GLN A 270 -3.89 -2.12 18.95
C GLN A 270 -4.74 -1.16 18.10
N GLY A 271 -5.52 -0.32 18.78
CA GLY A 271 -6.37 0.69 18.15
C GLY A 271 -5.58 1.74 17.35
N ILE A 272 -6.29 2.53 16.55
CA ILE A 272 -5.74 3.65 15.78
C ILE A 272 -5.53 4.85 16.73
N THR A 273 -4.53 5.68 16.45
CA THR A 273 -4.32 6.92 17.21
C THR A 273 -5.45 7.94 16.96
N LEU A 274 -5.60 8.92 17.86
CA LEU A 274 -6.56 10.02 17.68
C LEU A 274 -6.08 11.11 16.71
N LYS A 275 -4.90 10.95 16.09
CA LYS A 275 -4.32 11.87 15.11
C LYS A 275 -4.84 11.58 13.70
N TYR A 276 -5.32 12.60 12.99
CA TYR A 276 -5.79 12.50 11.60
C TYR A 276 -5.82 13.85 10.87
#